data_AF-A0A4V6JIC0-F1
#
_entry.id   AF-A0A4V6JIC0-F1
#
_cell.length_a   1.000
_cell.length_b   1.000
_cell.length_c   1.000
_cell.angle_alpha   90.00
_cell.angle_beta   90.00
_cell.angle_gamma   90.00
#
_symmetry.space_group_name_H-M   'P 1'
#
loop_
_entity.id
_entity.type
_entity.pdbx_description
1 polymer ?
#
loop_
_entity_poly.entity_id
_entity_poly.type
_entity_poly.pdbx_seq_one_letter_code
_entity_poly.pdbx_strand_id
1 'polypeptide(L)' 'MVTECRTADGERVAYQYDTEDQLTAVVNPLGQAWRLQRDALGRVTEERDYWGQATGYRWDAGGSLLQRTDALGAR' A
#
# COMPACT_ATOMS: atom_id res chain seq x y z
N MET A 1 11.71 2.91 -8.10
CA MET A 1 11.61 4.25 -8.75
C MET A 1 10.75 5.18 -7.89
N VAL A 2 10.94 6.50 -7.92
CA VAL A 2 10.02 7.46 -7.28
C VAL A 2 9.48 8.42 -8.32
N THR A 3 8.16 8.58 -8.38
CA THR A 3 7.46 9.50 -9.29
C THR A 3 6.66 10.50 -8.46
N GLU A 4 6.82 11.80 -8.72
CA GLU A 4 6.05 12.85 -8.05
C GLU A 4 4.90 13.32 -8.96
N CYS A 5 3.70 13.41 -8.40
CA CYS A 5 2.56 14.06 -9.01
C CYS A 5 2.16 15.27 -8.16
N ARG A 6 1.65 16.31 -8.82
CA ARG A 6 1.10 17.47 -8.14
C ARG A 6 -0.42 17.45 -8.35
N THR A 7 -1.19 17.50 -7.27
CA THR A 7 -2.65 17.57 -7.34
C THR A 7 -3.08 18.92 -7.92
N ALA A 8 -4.36 19.04 -8.31
CA ALA A 8 -4.92 20.29 -8.83
C ALA A 8 -4.75 21.47 -7.83
N ASP A 9 -4.72 21.15 -6.53
CA ASP A 9 -4.56 22.11 -5.44
C ASP A 9 -3.08 22.48 -5.17
N GLY A 10 -2.14 21.96 -5.97
CA GLY A 10 -0.71 22.24 -5.85
C GLY A 10 0.04 21.37 -4.84
N GLU A 11 -0.66 20.45 -4.17
CA GLU A 11 -0.07 19.54 -3.20
C GLU A 11 0.77 18.45 -3.89
N ARG A 12 1.87 18.06 -3.26
CA ARG A 12 2.78 17.04 -3.80
C ARG A 12 2.45 15.66 -3.25
N VAL A 13 2.25 14.70 -4.14
CA VAL A 13 2.10 13.29 -3.81
C VAL A 13 3.21 12.51 -4.51
N ALA A 14 3.97 11.71 -3.78
CA ALA A 14 5.02 10.88 -4.36
C ALA A 14 4.62 9.40 -4.35
N TYR A 15 4.88 8.70 -5.44
CA TYR A 15 4.63 7.27 -5.60
C TYR A 15 5.98 6.57 -5.66
N GLN A 16 6.15 5.55 -4.82
CA GLN A 16 7.35 4.72 -4.77
C GLN A 16 7.03 3.35 -5.37
N TYR A 17 7.95 2.88 -6.21
CA TYR A 17 7.85 1.61 -6.91
C TYR A 17 9.09 0.77 -6.63
N ASP A 18 8.92 -0.55 -6.57
CA ASP A 18 10.05 -1.49 -6.52
C ASP A 18 10.76 -1.64 -7.89
N THR A 19 11.62 -2.65 -8.01
CA THR A 19 12.35 -2.95 -9.25
C THR A 19 11.49 -3.60 -10.33
N GLU A 20 10.28 -4.05 -9.98
CA GLU A 20 9.32 -4.68 -10.88
C GLU A 20 8.20 -3.70 -11.28
N ASP A 21 8.41 -2.39 -11.06
CA ASP A 21 7.44 -1.31 -11.26
C ASP A 21 6.12 -1.50 -10.49
N GLN A 22 6.14 -2.22 -9.37
CA GLN A 22 4.99 -2.36 -8.49
C GLN A 22 4.98 -1.26 -7.44
N LEU A 23 3.81 -0.65 -7.22
CA LEU A 23 3.63 0.39 -6.21
C LEU A 23 3.84 -0.18 -4.81
N THR A 24 4.80 0.40 -4.07
CA THR A 24 5.18 0.03 -2.69
C THR A 24 4.82 1.11 -1.67
N ALA A 25 4.77 2.38 -2.07
CA ALA A 25 4.30 3.44 -1.18
C ALA A 25 3.68 4.63 -1.91
N VAL A 26 2.75 5.29 -1.25
CA VAL A 26 2.27 6.64 -1.60
C VAL A 26 2.63 7.56 -0.45
N VAL A 27 3.31 8.66 -0.73
CA VAL A 27 3.72 9.66 0.24
C VAL A 27 2.87 10.91 0.02
N ASN A 28 2.16 11.31 1.07
CA ASN A 28 1.31 12.49 1.04
C ASN A 28 2.13 13.79 1.19
N PRO A 29 1.51 14.96 1.03
CA PRO A 29 2.19 16.26 1.13
C PRO A 29 2.79 16.53 2.52
N LEU A 30 2.27 15.86 3.56
CA LEU A 30 2.76 15.93 4.93
C LEU A 30 3.96 15.00 5.19
N GLY A 31 4.43 14.26 4.18
CA GLY A 31 5.53 13.31 4.28
C GLY A 31 5.15 11.97 4.90
N GLN A 32 3.86 11.73 5.17
CA GLN A 32 3.37 10.44 5.66
C GLN A 32 3.28 9.46 4.50
N ALA A 33 3.59 8.18 4.77
CA ALA A 33 3.61 7.14 3.75
C ALA A 33 2.55 6.08 4.00
N TRP A 34 1.66 5.88 3.03
CA TRP A 34 0.83 4.69 2.89
C TRP A 34 1.65 3.62 2.19
N ARG A 35 1.86 2.46 2.82
CA ARG A 35 2.74 1.41 2.32
C ARG A 35 1.98 0.14 1.98
N LEU A 36 2.42 -0.51 0.91
CA LEU A 36 1.88 -1.78 0.43
C LEU A 36 2.99 -2.82 0.45
N GLN A 37 2.73 -3.96 1.08
CA GLN A 37 3.58 -5.15 1.01
C GLN A 37 2.90 -6.20 0.18
N ARG A 38 3.68 -6.91 -0.63
CA ARG A 38 3.20 -7.93 -1.54
C ARG A 38 3.96 -9.23 -1.33
N ASP A 39 3.31 -10.35 -1.65
CA ASP A 39 3.98 -11.64 -1.77
C ASP A 39 4.71 -11.78 -3.12
N ALA A 40 5.41 -12.89 -3.29
CA ALA A 40 6.13 -13.21 -4.54
C ALA A 40 5.21 -13.38 -5.77
N LEU A 41 3.89 -13.41 -5.58
CA LEU A 41 2.89 -13.46 -6.65
C LEU A 41 2.30 -12.06 -6.94
N GLY A 42 2.85 -11.00 -6.32
CA GLY A 42 2.41 -9.61 -6.50
C GLY A 42 1.13 -9.24 -5.73
N ARG A 43 0.62 -10.12 -4.87
CA ARG A 43 -0.64 -9.92 -4.14
C ARG A 43 -0.37 -9.17 -2.85
N VAL A 44 -1.18 -8.15 -2.54
CA VAL A 44 -1.01 -7.34 -1.33
C VAL A 44 -1.26 -8.19 -0.09
N THR A 45 -0.27 -8.35 0.78
CA THR A 45 -0.39 -9.11 2.04
C THR A 45 -0.58 -8.19 3.23
N GLU A 46 -0.11 -6.95 3.15
CA GLU A 46 -0.25 -5.95 4.19
C GLU A 46 -0.33 -4.57 3.56
N GLU A 47 -1.21 -3.75 4.10
CA GLU A 47 -1.33 -2.34 3.80
C GLU A 47 -1.18 -1.56 5.11
N ARG A 48 -0.38 -0.48 5.12
CA ARG A 48 -0.23 0.40 6.29
C ARG A 48 -0.54 1.83 5.92
N ASP A 49 -1.63 2.38 6.44
CA ASP A 49 -2.11 3.73 6.14
C ASP A 49 -1.19 4.86 6.67
N TYR A 50 -1.55 6.10 6.35
CA TYR A 50 -0.81 7.30 6.78
C TYR A 50 -0.77 7.49 8.30
N TRP A 51 -1.68 6.85 9.03
CA TRP A 51 -1.78 6.89 10.49
C TRP A 51 -1.10 5.68 11.16
N GLY A 52 -0.46 4.80 10.37
CA GLY A 52 0.24 3.62 10.85
C GLY A 52 -0.66 2.42 11.13
N GLN A 53 -1.94 2.49 10.79
CA GLN A 53 -2.88 1.37 10.92
C GLN A 53 -2.58 0.33 9.85
N ALA A 54 -2.40 -0.93 10.28
CA ALA A 54 -2.08 -2.04 9.40
C ALA A 54 -3.33 -2.88 9.09
N THR A 55 -3.58 -3.13 7.81
CA THR A 55 -4.57 -4.07 7.32
C THR A 55 -3.86 -5.24 6.64
N GLY A 56 -4.05 -6.45 7.15
CA GLY A 56 -3.49 -7.68 6.62
C GLY A 56 -4.46 -8.42 5.70
N TYR A 57 -3.92 -9.09 4.69
CA TYR A 57 -4.67 -9.88 3.72
C TYR A 57 -4.05 -11.27 3.59
N ARG A 58 -4.89 -12.31 3.61
CA ARG A 58 -4.47 -13.69 3.31
C ARG A 58 -5.16 -14.16 2.06
N TRP A 59 -4.40 -14.81 1.19
CA TRP A 59 -4.85 -15.33 -0.09
C TRP A 59 -4.74 -16.85 -0.10
N ASP A 60 -5.63 -17.52 -0.81
CA ASP A 60 -5.48 -18.95 -1.13
C ASP A 60 -4.49 -19.14 -2.28
N ALA A 61 -4.23 -20.40 -2.66
CA ALA A 61 -3.36 -20.71 -3.79
C ALA A 61 -3.98 -20.34 -5.16
N GLY A 62 -5.31 -20.21 -5.23
CA GLY A 62 -6.05 -19.80 -6.43
C GLY A 62 -6.14 -18.29 -6.64
N GLY A 63 -5.67 -17.49 -5.67
CA GLY A 63 -5.75 -16.02 -5.71
C GLY A 63 -7.01 -15.42 -5.08
N SER A 64 -7.86 -16.21 -4.44
CA SER A 64 -9.02 -15.69 -3.70
C SER A 64 -8.61 -15.18 -2.32
N LEU A 65 -9.24 -14.08 -1.88
CA LEU A 65 -9.01 -13.53 -0.55
C LEU A 65 -9.67 -14.43 0.50
N LEU A 66 -8.86 -15.03 1.39
CA LEU A 66 -9.31 -15.85 2.49
C LEU A 66 -9.71 -15.04 3.71
N GLN A 67 -8.95 -13.98 4.00
CA GLN A 67 -9.16 -13.18 5.21
C GLN A 67 -8.61 -11.77 5.00
N ARG A 68 -9.39 -10.77 5.43
CA ARG A 68 -8.91 -9.42 5.71
C ARG A 68 -8.82 -9.26 7.23
N THR A 69 -7.85 -8.51 7.73
CA THR A 69 -7.76 -8.17 9.15
C THR A 69 -7.38 -6.70 9.21
N ASP A 70 -8.28 -5.84 9.66
CA ASP A 70 -7.97 -4.42 9.82
C ASP A 70 -7.21 -4.16 11.13
N ALA A 71 -6.79 -2.91 11.33
CA ALA A 71 -6.03 -2.50 12.51
C ALA A 71 -6.85 -2.56 13.81
N LEU A 72 -8.17 -2.64 13.71
CA LEU A 72 -9.07 -2.84 14.86
C LEU A 72 -9.31 -4.34 15.13
N GLY A 73 -8.68 -5.22 14.35
CA GLY A 73 -8.80 -6.67 14.47
C GLY A 73 -10.11 -7.23 13.93
N ALA A 74 -10.93 -6.42 13.27
CA ALA A 74 -12.12 -6.90 12.59
C ALA A 74 -11.71 -7.66 11.32
N ARG A 75 -12.43 -8.77 11.08
CA ARG A 75 -12.18 -9.71 9.99
C ARG A 75 -13.31 -9.63 8.97
#